data_AF-X8DZU4-F1
#
_entry.id   AF-X8DZU4-F1
#
_cell.length_a   1.000
_cell.length_b   1.000
_cell.length_c   1.000
_cell.angle_alpha   90.00
_cell.angle_beta   90.00
_cell.angle_gamma   90.00
#
_symmetry.space_group_name_H-M   'P 1'
#
loop_
_entity.id
_entity.type
_entity.pdbx_description
1 polymer ?
#
loop_
_entity_poly.entity_id
_entity_poly.type
_entity_poly.pdbx_seq_one_letter_code
_entity_poly.pdbx_strand_id
1 'polypeptide(L)' 'MQKLPLNVTWVNLTTGKSGSATLKPRPDINPDGPTTLTAIADTGSGSIMSTIFGQVTTKDKQCQFMPTIGSTVVP' A
#
# COMPACT_ATOMS: atom_id res chain seq x y z
N MET A 1 15.75 -6.78 3.23
CA MET A 1 15.52 -5.54 2.45
C MET A 1 14.52 -5.85 1.34
N GLN A 2 13.51 -5.00 1.11
CA GLN A 2 12.53 -5.17 0.02
C GLN A 2 13.22 -5.08 -1.34
N LYS A 3 13.03 -6.08 -2.22
CA LYS A 3 13.77 -6.16 -3.51
C LYS A 3 12.95 -5.70 -4.71
N LEU A 4 11.66 -6.00 -4.75
CA LEU A 4 10.74 -5.61 -5.82
C LEU A 4 9.65 -4.68 -5.27
N PRO A 5 9.08 -3.76 -6.06
CA PRO A 5 8.08 -2.84 -5.55
C PRO A 5 6.74 -3.53 -5.28
N LEU A 6 6.08 -3.10 -4.20
CA LEU A 6 4.66 -3.26 -3.97
C LEU A 6 4.05 -1.86 -4.07
N ASN A 7 3.05 -1.68 -4.92
CA ASN A 7 2.45 -0.37 -5.17
C ASN A 7 1.00 -0.33 -4.73
N VAL A 8 0.58 0.85 -4.31
CA VAL A 8 -0.83 1.20 -4.18
C VAL A 8 -1.17 2.26 -5.21
N THR A 9 -2.28 2.07 -5.92
CA THR A 9 -2.94 3.13 -6.68
C THR A 9 -4.24 3.49 -5.98
N TRP A 10 -4.64 4.75 -6.04
CA TRP A 10 -5.83 5.22 -5.35
C TRP A 10 -6.55 6.29 -6.15
N VAL A 11 -7.86 6.40 -5.90
CA VAL A 11 -8.73 7.46 -6.41
C VAL A 11 -9.63 7.96 -5.28
N ASN A 12 -9.74 9.27 -5.17
CA ASN A 12 -10.73 9.96 -4.37
C ASN A 12 -11.98 10.14 -5.23
N LEU A 13 -13.04 9.38 -4.95
CA LEU A 13 -14.30 9.38 -5.69
C LEU A 13 -15.10 10.68 -5.48
N THR A 14 -14.79 11.44 -4.42
CA THR A 14 -15.45 12.71 -4.12
C THR A 14 -14.86 13.86 -4.94
N THR A 15 -13.53 13.90 -5.11
CA THR A 15 -12.84 15.01 -5.77
C THR A 15 -12.28 14.69 -7.15
N GLY A 16 -12.26 13.41 -7.53
CA GLY A 16 -11.61 12.93 -8.76
C GLY A 16 -10.09 12.88 -8.69
N LYS A 17 -9.46 13.32 -7.58
CA LYS A 17 -8.00 13.20 -7.40
C LYS A 17 -7.58 11.74 -7.38
N SER A 18 -6.42 11.45 -7.94
CA SER A 18 -5.85 10.10 -7.96
C SER A 18 -4.34 10.15 -7.83
N GLY A 19 -3.75 9.00 -7.52
CA GLY A 19 -2.31 8.90 -7.38
C GLY A 19 -1.83 7.48 -7.14
N SER A 20 -0.51 7.36 -7.01
CA SER A 20 0.18 6.11 -6.76
C SER A 20 1.26 6.32 -5.70
N ALA A 21 1.51 5.30 -4.88
CA ALA A 21 2.63 5.29 -3.95
C ALA A 21 3.26 3.90 -3.88
N THR A 22 4.59 3.86 -3.81
CA THR A 22 5.34 2.63 -3.55
C THR A 22 5.44 2.41 -2.06
N LEU A 23 5.04 1.23 -1.58
CA LEU A 23 5.13 0.87 -0.17
C LEU A 23 6.59 0.60 0.21
N LYS A 24 6.99 1.11 1.37
CA LYS A 24 8.36 1.04 1.90
C LYS A 24 8.41 0.23 3.19
N PRO A 25 9.51 -0.48 3.47
CA PRO A 25 9.68 -1.20 4.73
C PRO A 25 9.52 -0.33 5.98
N ARG A 26 8.78 -0.85 6.95
CA ARG A 26 8.62 -0.29 8.31
C ARG A 26 8.85 -1.38 9.36
N PRO A 27 10.12 -1.70 9.66
CA PRO A 27 10.45 -2.78 10.61
C PRO A 27 10.05 -2.43 12.06
N ASP A 28 9.80 -1.16 12.36
CA ASP A 28 9.40 -0.63 13.66
C ASP A 28 7.96 -1.00 14.06
N ILE A 29 7.07 -1.25 13.08
CA ILE A 29 5.64 -1.50 13.34
C ILE A 29 5.39 -2.97 13.75
N ASN A 30 6.14 -3.91 13.17
CA ASN A 30 5.99 -5.34 13.42
C ASN A 30 7.36 -6.03 13.34
N PRO A 31 8.20 -5.89 14.39
CA PRO A 31 9.58 -6.37 14.37
C PRO A 31 9.68 -7.91 14.26
N ASP A 32 8.75 -8.62 14.89
CA ASP A 32 8.73 -10.09 14.90
C ASP A 32 8.10 -10.68 13.64
N GLY A 33 7.25 -9.93 12.96
CA GLY A 33 6.57 -10.35 11.73
C GLY A 33 7.49 -10.61 10.54
N PRO A 34 6.95 -11.23 9.46
CA PRO A 34 7.72 -11.59 8.28
C PRO A 34 8.15 -10.39 7.42
N THR A 35 7.35 -9.32 7.39
CA THR A 35 7.65 -7.99 6.82
C THR A 35 6.49 -7.04 7.08
N THR A 36 6.72 -5.73 7.05
CA THR A 36 5.68 -4.71 7.02
C THR A 36 6.09 -3.62 6.06
N LEU A 37 5.18 -3.27 5.14
CA LEU A 37 5.37 -2.23 4.14
C LEU A 37 4.26 -1.20 4.30
N THR A 38 4.60 0.09 4.26
CA THR A 38 3.60 1.17 4.33
C THR A 38 3.90 2.27 3.32
N ALA A 39 2.87 3.03 2.98
CA ALA A 39 2.98 4.28 2.26
C ALA A 39 2.01 5.29 2.89
N ILE A 40 2.35 6.57 2.80
CA ILE A 40 1.46 7.67 3.17
C ILE A 40 1.16 8.41 1.87
N ALA A 41 -0.12 8.64 1.60
CA ALA A 41 -0.59 9.39 0.43
C ALA A 41 -1.55 10.48 0.91
N ASP A 42 -1.37 11.70 0.40
CA ASP A 42 -2.30 12.81 0.62
C ASP A 42 -3.45 12.73 -0.39
N THR A 43 -4.52 12.04 0.01
CA THR A 43 -5.69 11.80 -0.84
C THR A 43 -6.72 12.92 -0.79
N GLY A 44 -6.62 13.82 0.20
CA GLY A 44 -7.68 14.70 0.65
C GLY A 44 -8.87 13.95 1.28
N SER A 45 -9.81 14.73 1.86
CA SER A 45 -11.06 14.22 2.43
C SER A 45 -11.98 13.64 1.35
N GLY A 46 -12.82 12.69 1.74
CA GLY A 46 -13.80 12.03 0.87
C GLY A 46 -13.68 10.51 0.83
N SER A 47 -14.38 9.90 -0.12
CA SER A 47 -14.39 8.44 -0.32
C SER A 47 -13.20 8.00 -1.17
N ILE A 48 -12.31 7.19 -0.60
CA ILE A 48 -11.09 6.72 -1.26
C ILE A 48 -11.22 5.24 -1.60
N MET A 49 -10.93 4.89 -2.85
CA MET A 49 -10.78 3.52 -3.30
C MET A 49 -9.32 3.29 -3.68
N SER A 50 -8.73 2.19 -3.22
CA SER A 50 -7.32 1.88 -3.46
C SER A 50 -7.13 0.43 -3.87
N THR A 51 -6.09 0.17 -4.67
CA THR A 51 -5.71 -1.16 -5.10
C THR A 51 -4.23 -1.37 -4.83
N ILE A 52 -3.90 -2.43 -4.10
CA ILE A 52 -2.52 -2.85 -3.85
C ILE A 52 -2.18 -4.04 -4.74
N PHE A 53 -1.04 -3.98 -5.42
CA PHE A 53 -0.56 -5.06 -6.29
C PHE A 53 0.97 -5.03 -6.41
N GLY A 54 1.56 -6.18 -6.73
CA GLY A 54 2.99 -6.32 -6.98
C GLY A 54 3.62 -7.44 -6.16
N GLN A 55 4.87 -7.26 -5.76
CA GLN A 55 5.67 -8.30 -5.09
C GLN A 55 6.00 -7.88 -3.67
N VAL A 56 5.89 -8.81 -2.71
CA VAL A 56 6.34 -8.62 -1.33
C VAL A 56 7.57 -9.47 -1.05
N THR A 57 8.60 -8.86 -0.46
CA THR A 57 9.77 -9.59 0.03
C THR A 57 9.63 -9.75 1.53
N THR A 58 9.49 -10.99 1.99
CA THR A 58 9.49 -11.37 3.41
C THR A 58 10.90 -11.74 3.87
N LYS A 59 11.08 -12.06 5.16
CA LYS A 59 12.34 -12.61 5.70
C LYS A 59 12.85 -13.80 4.86
N ASP A 60 11.96 -14.70 4.45
CA ASP A 60 12.34 -16.01 3.91
C ASP A 60 12.08 -16.18 2.40
N LYS A 61 11.15 -15.39 1.83
CA LYS A 61 10.67 -15.58 0.45
C LYS A 61 10.14 -14.33 -0.21
N GLN A 62 10.08 -14.39 -1.54
CA GLN A 62 9.39 -13.42 -2.39
C GLN A 62 8.05 -13.99 -2.84
N CYS A 63 6.98 -13.21 -2.70
CA CYS A 63 5.63 -13.64 -3.05
C CYS A 63 4.95 -12.59 -3.93
N GLN A 64 4.20 -13.07 -4.92
CA GLN A 64 3.28 -12.21 -5.67
C GLN A 64 2.07 -11.90 -4.80
N PHE A 65 1.83 -10.62 -4.57
CA PHE A 65 0.65 -10.15 -3.86
C PHE A 65 -0.48 -9.96 -4.88
N MET A 66 -1.57 -10.71 -4.71
CA MET A 66 -2.73 -10.59 -5.58
C MET A 66 -3.36 -9.20 -5.46
N PRO A 67 -3.86 -8.61 -6.56
CA PRO A 67 -4.55 -7.33 -6.51
C PRO A 67 -5.67 -7.35 -5.46
N THR A 68 -5.58 -6.47 -4.48
CA THR A 68 -6.55 -6.35 -3.39
C THR A 68 -7.07 -4.92 -3.35
N ILE A 69 -8.39 -4.77 -3.30
CA ILE A 69 -9.05 -3.47 -3.26
C ILE A 69 -9.44 -3.15 -1.82
N GLY A 70 -9.14 -1.94 -1.38
CA GLY A 70 -9.62 -1.36 -0.13
C GLY A 70 -10.48 -0.12 -0.37
N SER A 71 -11.41 0.15 0.54
CA SER A 71 -12.17 1.39 0.58
C SER A 71 -12.09 2.01 1.97
N THR A 72 -12.02 3.34 2.02
CA THR A 72 -12.03 4.10 3.27
C THR A 72 -12.62 5.49 3.06
N VAL A 73 -13.11 6.11 4.12
CA VAL A 73 -13.54 7.51 4.13
C VAL A 73 -12.52 8.31 4.94
N VAL A 74 -11.95 9.34 4.31
CA VAL A 74 -11.08 10.31 4.99
C VAL A 74 -11.96 11.50 5.41
N PRO A 75 -12.03 11.84 6.71
CA PRO A 75 -12.86 12.93 7.21
C PRO A 75 -12.41 14.31 6.72
#